data_AF-A0A6P4EW19-F1
#
_entry.id   AF-A0A6P4EW19-F1
#
_cell.length_a   1.000
_cell.length_b   1.000
_cell.length_c   1.000
_cell.angle_alpha   90.00
_cell.angle_beta   90.00
_cell.angle_gamma   90.00
#
_symmetry.space_group_name_H-M   'P 1'
#
loop_
_entity.id
_entity.type
_entity.pdbx_description
1 polymer ?
#
loop_
_entity_poly.entity_id
_entity_poly.type
_entity_poly.pdbx_seq_one_letter_code
_entity_poly.pdbx_strand_id
1 'polypeptide(L)'
;LLKALNWLTAWQLETTVKRVEQQQRNGKDAFETRNNIQVFAAQKLSIIYGERTIYYVFYKFVRSLPDSAEKQVLQQVLSFYGAHLVIKYSAVFYRGGYFRENSQQLDLYEQGILGLLPLLKDEAIALVDAIAPSDFILNSPLGMSDGNVYQHLQRTIVSTPGVYERLHWWRDVTFKDYLKRAKL
;
A
#
# COMPACT_ATOMS: atom_id res chain seq x y z
N LEU A 1 -5.21 -15.77 -10.42
CA LEU A 1 -4.61 -14.44 -10.15
C LEU A 1 -4.00 -13.78 -11.39
N LEU A 2 -2.84 -14.22 -11.91
CA LEU A 2 -2.22 -13.56 -13.08
C LEU A 2 -3.17 -13.39 -14.29
N LYS A 3 -3.97 -14.42 -14.61
CA LYS A 3 -4.98 -14.34 -15.68
C LYS A 3 -6.03 -13.25 -15.41
N ALA A 4 -6.50 -13.12 -14.17
CA ALA A 4 -7.46 -12.09 -13.78
C ALA A 4 -6.83 -10.69 -13.92
N LEU A 5 -5.59 -10.50 -13.48
CA LEU A 5 -4.88 -9.22 -13.62
C LEU A 5 -4.58 -8.86 -15.09
N ASN A 6 -4.28 -9.86 -15.93
CA ASN A 6 -4.16 -9.65 -17.38
C ASN A 6 -5.48 -9.17 -17.97
N TRP A 7 -6.59 -9.83 -17.62
CA TRP A 7 -7.92 -9.43 -18.06
C TRP A 7 -8.25 -8.00 -17.60
N LEU A 8 -7.98 -7.67 -16.33
CA LEU A 8 -8.21 -6.33 -15.76
C LEU A 8 -7.47 -5.25 -16.55
N THR A 9 -6.19 -5.51 -16.86
CA THR A 9 -5.35 -4.59 -17.63
C THR A 9 -5.89 -4.41 -19.05
N ALA A 10 -6.25 -5.51 -19.73
CA ALA A 10 -6.80 -5.48 -21.08
C ALA A 10 -8.13 -4.72 -21.12
N TRP A 11 -9.03 -4.98 -20.18
CA TRP A 11 -10.33 -4.31 -20.08
C TRP A 11 -10.18 -2.80 -19.85
N GLN A 12 -9.28 -2.40 -18.94
CA GLN A 12 -9.03 -0.99 -18.66
C GLN A 12 -8.36 -0.29 -19.85
N LEU A 13 -7.50 -0.98 -20.59
CA LEU A 13 -6.88 -0.48 -21.81
C LEU A 13 -7.95 -0.21 -22.87
N GLU A 14 -8.81 -1.18 -23.16
CA GLU A 14 -9.89 -1.05 -24.13
C GLU A 14 -10.84 0.10 -23.76
N THR A 15 -11.23 0.19 -22.48
CA THR A 15 -12.07 1.28 -21.97
C THR A 15 -11.41 2.64 -22.15
N THR A 16 -10.08 2.71 -21.95
CA THR A 16 -9.31 3.95 -22.14
C THR A 16 -9.26 4.33 -23.62
N VAL A 17 -8.97 3.38 -24.51
CA VAL A 17 -8.93 3.60 -25.96
C VAL A 17 -10.28 4.08 -26.49
N LYS A 18 -11.39 3.46 -26.10
CA LYS A 18 -12.75 3.93 -26.47
C LYS A 18 -12.99 5.38 -26.08
N ARG A 19 -12.46 5.81 -24.93
CA ARG A 19 -12.56 7.21 -24.48
C ARG A 19 -11.70 8.15 -25.31
N VAL A 20 -10.50 7.72 -25.73
CA VAL A 20 -9.65 8.46 -26.67
C VAL A 20 -10.38 8.67 -28.00
N GLU A 21 -10.91 7.60 -28.58
CA GLU A 21 -11.64 7.64 -29.85
C GLU A 21 -12.86 8.56 -29.76
N GLN A 22 -13.58 8.55 -28.63
CA GLN A 22 -14.71 9.46 -28.43
C GLN A 22 -14.28 10.93 -28.39
N GLN A 23 -13.16 11.27 -27.75
CA GLN A 23 -12.65 12.65 -27.74
C GLN A 23 -12.22 13.09 -29.14
N GLN A 24 -11.56 12.21 -29.89
CA GLN A 24 -11.16 12.48 -31.27
C GLN A 24 -12.38 12.69 -32.18
N ARG A 25 -13.44 11.88 -32.04
CA ARG A 25 -14.72 12.08 -32.76
C ARG A 25 -15.39 13.41 -32.41
N ASN A 26 -15.18 13.91 -31.20
CA ASN A 26 -15.65 15.23 -30.78
C ASN A 26 -14.76 16.39 -31.32
N GLY A 27 -13.80 16.10 -32.20
CA GLY A 27 -12.93 17.09 -32.83
C GLY A 27 -11.82 17.63 -31.92
N LYS A 28 -11.55 16.97 -30.78
CA LYS A 28 -10.50 17.38 -29.86
C LYS A 28 -9.13 17.05 -30.42
N ASP A 29 -8.18 17.98 -30.26
CA ASP A 29 -6.80 17.75 -30.66
C ASP A 29 -6.11 16.73 -29.74
N ALA A 30 -4.86 16.38 -30.06
CA ALA A 30 -4.11 15.38 -29.30
C ALA A 30 -3.77 15.82 -27.86
N PHE A 31 -3.57 17.12 -27.62
CA PHE A 31 -3.27 17.67 -26.31
C PHE A 31 -4.53 17.67 -25.43
N GLU A 32 -5.63 18.22 -25.93
CA GLU A 32 -6.93 18.23 -25.27
C GLU A 32 -7.41 16.81 -24.97
N THR A 33 -7.29 15.89 -25.94
CA THR A 33 -7.67 14.49 -25.75
C THR A 33 -6.92 13.86 -24.59
N ARG A 34 -5.59 14.04 -24.52
CA ARG A 34 -4.77 13.48 -23.42
C ARG A 34 -5.14 14.08 -22.07
N ASN A 35 -5.43 15.37 -22.02
CA ASN A 35 -5.86 16.04 -20.79
C ASN A 35 -7.21 15.49 -20.31
N ASN A 36 -8.18 15.36 -21.22
CA ASN A 36 -9.56 14.96 -20.89
C ASN A 36 -9.71 13.48 -20.49
N ILE A 37 -8.76 12.61 -20.88
CA ILE A 37 -8.78 11.18 -20.52
C ILE A 37 -7.96 10.85 -19.26
N GLN A 38 -7.27 11.81 -18.63
CA GLN A 38 -6.37 11.49 -17.52
C GLN A 38 -7.12 10.78 -16.38
N VAL A 39 -8.15 11.44 -15.85
CA VAL A 39 -8.90 10.98 -14.68
C VAL A 39 -9.79 9.80 -15.06
N PHE A 40 -9.71 8.73 -14.27
CA PHE A 40 -10.47 7.46 -14.41
C PHE A 40 -10.17 6.61 -15.66
N ALA A 41 -9.37 7.09 -16.62
CA ALA A 41 -8.91 6.29 -17.76
C ALA A 41 -7.39 6.14 -17.76
N ALA A 42 -6.62 7.08 -18.31
CA ALA A 42 -5.17 6.90 -18.51
C ALA A 42 -4.39 6.73 -17.20
N GLN A 43 -4.69 7.51 -16.15
CA GLN A 43 -4.06 7.36 -14.84
C GLN A 43 -4.38 6.00 -14.22
N LYS A 44 -5.66 5.61 -14.26
CA LYS A 44 -6.12 4.33 -13.70
C LYS A 44 -5.49 3.14 -14.44
N LEU A 45 -5.39 3.21 -15.76
CA LEU A 45 -4.71 2.23 -16.59
C LEU A 45 -3.23 2.10 -16.21
N SER A 46 -2.53 3.22 -16.04
CA SER A 46 -1.11 3.23 -15.67
C SER A 46 -0.87 2.51 -14.33
N ILE A 47 -1.70 2.81 -13.31
CA ILE A 47 -1.62 2.15 -12.01
C ILE A 47 -1.88 0.65 -12.12
N ILE A 48 -2.97 0.25 -12.79
CA ILE A 48 -3.31 -1.17 -12.98
C ILE A 48 -2.20 -1.92 -13.72
N TYR A 49 -1.62 -1.32 -14.76
CA TYR A 49 -0.51 -1.89 -15.50
C TYR A 49 0.74 -2.05 -14.63
N GLY A 50 1.06 -1.04 -13.81
CA GLY A 50 2.17 -1.09 -12.86
C GLY A 50 2.01 -2.23 -11.84
N GLU A 51 0.86 -2.31 -11.18
CA GLU A 51 0.58 -3.34 -10.17
C GLU A 51 0.55 -4.74 -10.77
N ARG A 52 -0.06 -4.91 -11.96
CA ARG A 52 0.00 -6.18 -12.70
C ARG A 52 1.44 -6.55 -13.05
N THR A 53 2.28 -5.58 -13.42
CA THR A 53 3.68 -5.81 -13.78
C THR A 53 4.50 -6.23 -12.57
N ILE A 54 4.34 -5.57 -11.42
CA ILE A 54 4.92 -5.97 -10.14
C ILE A 54 4.54 -7.41 -9.82
N TYR A 55 3.24 -7.73 -9.90
CA TYR A 55 2.76 -9.09 -9.66
C TYR A 55 3.39 -10.11 -10.62
N TYR A 56 3.49 -9.79 -11.91
CA TYR A 56 4.06 -10.67 -12.92
C TYR A 56 5.54 -10.97 -12.68
N VAL A 57 6.34 -9.94 -12.37
CA VAL A 57 7.76 -10.09 -12.05
C VAL A 57 7.93 -10.94 -10.80
N PHE A 58 7.16 -10.66 -9.74
CA PHE A 58 7.20 -11.43 -8.51
C PHE A 58 6.76 -12.89 -8.74
N TYR A 59 5.69 -13.13 -9.51
CA TYR A 59 5.26 -14.47 -9.90
C TYR A 59 6.35 -15.24 -10.63
N LYS A 60 7.04 -14.61 -11.58
CA LYS A 60 8.15 -15.24 -12.31
C LYS A 60 9.30 -15.60 -11.38
N PHE A 61 9.70 -14.67 -10.52
CA PHE A 61 10.75 -14.89 -9.54
C PHE A 61 10.44 -16.09 -8.64
N VAL A 62 9.25 -16.13 -8.03
CA VAL A 62 8.84 -17.23 -7.15
C VAL A 62 8.76 -18.56 -7.89
N ARG A 63 8.37 -18.57 -9.17
CA ARG A 63 8.31 -19.78 -10.00
C ARG A 63 9.69 -20.30 -10.41
N SER A 64 10.71 -19.44 -10.52
CA SER A 64 12.07 -19.86 -10.83
C SER A 64 12.86 -20.41 -9.63
N LEU A 65 12.37 -20.21 -8.40
CA LEU A 65 13.05 -20.71 -7.21
C LEU A 65 12.90 -22.24 -7.08
N PRO A 66 13.92 -22.95 -6.56
CA PRO A 66 13.81 -24.35 -6.17
C PRO A 66 12.83 -24.53 -5.01
N ASP A 67 12.34 -25.74 -4.79
CA ASP A 67 11.43 -26.01 -3.67
C ASP A 67 12.15 -25.85 -2.32
N SER A 68 11.66 -24.92 -1.51
CA SER A 68 12.19 -24.57 -0.19
C SER A 68 11.10 -23.97 0.70
N ALA A 69 11.37 -23.83 2.00
CA ALA A 69 10.44 -23.19 2.94
C ALA A 69 10.21 -21.71 2.57
N GLU A 70 11.27 -20.98 2.20
CA GLU A 70 11.20 -19.58 1.79
C GLU A 70 10.33 -19.41 0.54
N LYS A 71 10.44 -20.32 -0.43
CA LYS A 71 9.57 -20.32 -1.61
C LYS A 71 8.10 -20.47 -1.22
N GLN A 72 7.77 -21.31 -0.24
CA GLN A 72 6.39 -21.49 0.21
C GLN A 72 5.84 -20.20 0.84
N VAL A 73 6.62 -19.54 1.71
CA VAL A 73 6.24 -18.25 2.31
C VAL A 73 6.07 -17.18 1.22
N LEU A 74 7.01 -17.06 0.28
CA LEU A 74 6.91 -16.10 -0.83
C LEU A 74 5.70 -16.39 -1.75
N GLN A 75 5.32 -17.66 -1.92
CA GLN A 75 4.09 -18.02 -2.64
C GLN A 75 2.83 -17.56 -1.89
N GLN A 76 2.81 -17.64 -0.55
CA GLN A 76 1.72 -17.13 0.26
C GLN A 76 1.62 -15.60 0.13
N VAL A 77 2.74 -14.88 0.23
CA VAL A 77 2.79 -13.41 0.04
C VAL A 77 2.33 -13.02 -1.36
N LEU A 78 2.80 -13.73 -2.40
CA LEU A 78 2.36 -13.53 -3.78
C LEU A 78 0.85 -13.75 -3.93
N SER A 79 0.31 -14.79 -3.31
CA SER A 79 -1.12 -15.11 -3.38
C SER A 79 -1.96 -14.06 -2.66
N PHE A 80 -1.51 -13.62 -1.49
CA PHE A 80 -2.11 -12.53 -0.71
C PHE A 80 -2.15 -11.23 -1.52
N TYR A 81 -1.01 -10.81 -2.08
CA TYR A 81 -0.93 -9.59 -2.90
C TYR A 81 -1.86 -9.66 -4.12
N GLY A 82 -1.88 -10.78 -4.83
CA GLY A 82 -2.75 -10.94 -6.00
C GLY A 82 -4.24 -10.92 -5.64
N ALA A 83 -4.63 -11.59 -4.55
CA ALA A 83 -6.02 -11.59 -4.07
C ALA A 83 -6.44 -10.18 -3.64
N HIS A 84 -5.56 -9.45 -2.93
CA HIS A 84 -5.80 -8.06 -2.55
C HIS A 84 -6.05 -7.17 -3.78
N LEU A 85 -5.23 -7.30 -4.84
CA LEU A 85 -5.45 -6.54 -6.08
C LEU A 85 -6.80 -6.86 -6.73
N VAL A 86 -7.23 -8.13 -6.69
CA VAL A 86 -8.55 -8.51 -7.22
C VAL A 86 -9.68 -7.83 -6.45
N ILE A 87 -9.61 -7.82 -5.12
CA ILE A 87 -10.61 -7.16 -4.26
C ILE A 87 -10.59 -5.65 -4.47
N LYS A 88 -9.41 -5.03 -4.51
CA LYS A 88 -9.22 -3.60 -4.77
C LYS A 88 -9.91 -3.14 -6.06
N TYR A 89 -9.88 -3.97 -7.11
CA TYR A 89 -10.47 -3.67 -8.41
C TYR A 89 -11.78 -4.42 -8.69
N SER A 90 -12.44 -4.95 -7.65
CA SER A 90 -13.67 -5.75 -7.77
C SER A 90 -14.73 -5.10 -8.65
N ALA A 91 -14.97 -3.79 -8.48
CA ALA A 91 -15.92 -3.03 -9.28
C ALA A 91 -15.65 -3.11 -10.80
N VAL A 92 -14.38 -3.18 -11.22
CA VAL A 92 -14.01 -3.32 -12.64
C VAL A 92 -14.29 -4.74 -13.14
N PHE A 93 -13.98 -5.74 -12.32
CA PHE A 93 -14.26 -7.14 -12.66
C PHE A 93 -15.76 -7.41 -12.83
N TYR A 94 -16.61 -6.83 -11.97
CA TYR A 94 -18.07 -6.90 -12.15
C TYR A 94 -18.53 -6.10 -13.36
N ARG A 95 -18.09 -4.84 -13.50
CA ARG A 95 -18.51 -3.97 -14.62
C ARG A 95 -18.14 -4.53 -15.99
N GLY A 96 -16.99 -5.20 -16.11
CA GLY A 96 -16.57 -5.84 -17.36
C GLY A 96 -17.07 -7.27 -17.54
N GLY A 97 -17.87 -7.81 -16.61
CA GLY A 97 -18.47 -9.13 -16.71
C GLY A 97 -17.50 -10.30 -16.51
N TYR A 98 -16.31 -10.06 -15.95
CA TYR A 98 -15.41 -11.15 -15.54
C TYR A 98 -15.98 -11.90 -14.34
N PHE A 99 -16.53 -11.17 -13.38
CA PHE A 99 -17.39 -11.73 -12.33
C PHE A 99 -18.85 -11.57 -12.74
N ARG A 100 -19.65 -12.62 -12.50
CA ARG A 100 -21.10 -12.58 -12.74
C ARG A 100 -21.79 -11.95 -11.53
N GLU A 101 -22.88 -11.23 -11.74
CA GLU A 101 -23.59 -10.47 -10.69
C GLU A 101 -24.04 -11.33 -9.51
N ASN A 102 -24.36 -12.61 -9.73
CA ASN A 102 -24.75 -13.55 -8.68
C ASN A 102 -23.62 -14.53 -8.29
N SER A 103 -22.36 -14.17 -8.52
CA SER A 103 -21.22 -15.04 -8.22
C SER A 103 -20.57 -14.69 -6.89
N GLN A 104 -20.38 -15.68 -6.02
CA GLN A 104 -19.62 -15.61 -4.77
C GLN A 104 -18.09 -15.57 -5.02
N GLN A 105 -17.66 -15.07 -6.19
CA GLN A 105 -16.26 -15.08 -6.59
C GLN A 105 -15.44 -14.16 -5.68
N LEU A 106 -15.97 -13.00 -5.31
CA LEU A 106 -15.28 -12.06 -4.43
C LEU A 106 -15.11 -12.65 -3.02
N ASP A 107 -16.16 -13.29 -2.49
CA ASP A 107 -16.13 -13.96 -1.18
C ASP A 107 -15.02 -15.02 -1.10
N LEU A 108 -14.76 -15.75 -2.19
CA LEU A 108 -13.67 -16.72 -2.24
C LEU A 108 -12.29 -16.07 -2.12
N TYR A 109 -12.09 -14.88 -2.71
CA TYR A 109 -10.83 -14.14 -2.54
C TYR A 109 -10.69 -13.59 -1.13
N GLU A 110 -11.77 -13.10 -0.53
CA GLU A 110 -11.78 -12.63 0.87
C GLU A 110 -11.47 -13.77 1.84
N GLN A 111 -12.12 -14.93 1.68
CA GLN A 111 -11.83 -16.13 2.46
C GLN A 111 -10.39 -16.61 2.25
N GLY A 112 -9.88 -16.55 1.03
CA GLY A 112 -8.48 -16.86 0.73
C GLY A 112 -7.51 -15.95 1.48
N ILE A 113 -7.80 -14.63 1.52
CA ILE A 113 -7.01 -13.68 2.31
C ILE A 113 -7.09 -14.01 3.81
N LEU A 114 -8.29 -14.24 4.34
CA LEU A 114 -8.49 -14.58 5.75
C LEU A 114 -7.76 -15.86 6.15
N GLY A 115 -7.69 -16.85 5.25
CA GLY A 115 -6.91 -18.07 5.46
C GLY A 115 -5.39 -17.88 5.39
N LEU A 116 -4.92 -16.91 4.60
CA LEU A 116 -3.49 -16.58 4.48
C LEU A 116 -2.97 -15.71 5.63
N LEU A 117 -3.81 -14.84 6.20
CA LEU A 117 -3.42 -13.94 7.29
C LEU A 117 -2.75 -14.64 8.50
N PRO A 118 -3.28 -15.73 9.08
CA PRO A 118 -2.62 -16.39 10.20
C PRO A 118 -1.27 -17.00 9.81
N LEU A 119 -1.16 -17.57 8.60
CA LEU A 119 0.09 -18.14 8.09
C LEU A 119 1.17 -17.06 7.92
N LEU A 120 0.80 -15.93 7.32
CA LEU A 120 1.72 -14.80 7.10
C LEU A 120 2.07 -14.06 8.39
N LYS A 121 1.17 -14.07 9.39
CA LYS A 121 1.43 -13.48 10.70
C LYS A 121 2.60 -14.16 11.39
N ASP A 122 2.66 -15.49 11.34
CA ASP A 122 3.73 -16.26 11.99
C ASP A 122 5.10 -16.03 11.32
N GLU A 123 5.10 -15.71 10.03
CA GLU A 123 6.30 -15.38 9.24
C GLU A 123 6.64 -13.88 9.18
N ALA A 124 5.82 -13.01 9.80
CA ALA A 124 5.88 -11.57 9.58
C ALA A 124 7.23 -10.96 10.00
N ILE A 125 7.79 -11.40 11.12
CA ILE A 125 9.08 -10.90 11.63
C ILE A 125 10.20 -11.33 10.67
N ALA A 126 10.25 -12.61 10.30
CA ALA A 126 11.26 -13.14 9.39
C ALA A 126 11.23 -12.46 8.01
N LEU A 127 10.05 -12.18 7.47
CA LEU A 127 9.87 -11.46 6.21
C LEU A 127 10.40 -10.02 6.27
N VAL A 128 10.16 -9.32 7.38
CA VAL A 128 10.66 -7.95 7.57
C VAL A 128 12.16 -7.96 7.79
N ASP A 129 12.68 -8.86 8.63
CA ASP A 129 14.11 -8.96 8.93
C ASP A 129 14.94 -9.31 7.69
N ALA A 130 14.40 -10.12 6.78
CA ALA A 130 15.08 -10.49 5.52
C ALA A 130 15.38 -9.28 4.61
N ILE A 131 14.66 -8.16 4.77
CA ILE A 131 14.86 -6.93 4.00
C ILE A 131 15.25 -5.73 4.86
N ALA A 132 15.34 -5.91 6.18
CA ALA A 132 15.59 -4.81 7.11
C ALA A 132 17.01 -4.26 6.92
N PRO A 133 17.16 -2.93 6.78
CA PRO A 133 18.47 -2.31 6.84
C PRO A 133 18.98 -2.32 8.29
N SER A 134 20.27 -2.04 8.51
CA SER A 134 20.81 -1.90 9.87
C SER A 134 20.07 -0.83 10.68
N ASP A 135 20.02 -0.97 12.01
CA ASP A 135 19.35 -0.02 12.91
C ASP A 135 19.80 1.43 12.72
N PHE A 136 21.07 1.64 12.36
CA PHE A 136 21.60 2.97 12.03
C PHE A 136 20.88 3.63 10.83
N ILE A 137 20.61 2.85 9.78
CA ILE A 137 19.91 3.32 8.58
C ILE A 137 18.41 3.43 8.87
N LEU A 138 17.85 2.47 9.62
CA LEU A 138 16.44 2.48 9.99
C LEU A 138 16.09 3.72 10.85
N ASN A 139 17.02 4.11 11.73
CA ASN A 139 16.98 5.32 12.55
C ASN A 139 15.61 5.51 13.24
N SER A 140 15.06 4.43 13.78
CA SER A 140 13.73 4.41 14.39
C SER A 140 13.78 3.68 15.74
N PRO A 141 13.49 4.35 16.86
CA PRO A 141 13.50 3.70 18.18
C PRO A 141 12.41 2.63 18.32
N LEU A 142 11.35 2.67 17.49
CA LEU A 142 10.28 1.67 17.49
C LEU A 142 10.65 0.41 16.70
N GLY A 143 11.59 0.52 15.76
CA GLY A 143 11.95 -0.55 14.84
C GLY A 143 13.30 -1.21 15.13
N MET A 144 13.92 -0.89 16.27
CA MET A 144 15.23 -1.44 16.63
C MET A 144 15.19 -2.98 16.70
N SER A 145 16.22 -3.61 16.14
CA SER A 145 16.32 -5.07 15.98
C SER A 145 16.31 -5.87 17.29
N ASP A 146 16.68 -5.25 18.41
CA ASP A 146 16.74 -5.91 19.73
C ASP A 146 15.37 -6.01 20.44
N GLY A 147 14.32 -5.41 19.87
CA GLY A 147 12.97 -5.42 20.43
C GLY A 147 12.78 -4.60 21.71
N ASN A 148 13.79 -3.87 22.19
CA ASN A 148 13.72 -3.07 23.43
C ASN A 148 13.07 -1.70 23.21
N VAL A 149 11.90 -1.70 22.58
CA VAL A 149 11.18 -0.51 22.08
C VAL A 149 11.07 0.60 23.13
N TYR A 150 10.62 0.27 24.34
CA TYR A 150 10.42 1.28 25.39
C TYR A 150 11.71 1.95 25.84
N GLN A 151 12.80 1.19 25.94
CA GLN A 151 14.09 1.74 26.36
C GLN A 151 14.65 2.69 25.30
N HIS A 152 14.56 2.31 24.02
CA HIS A 152 15.02 3.15 22.92
C HIS A 152 14.16 4.40 22.74
N LEU A 153 12.85 4.26 22.90
CA LEU A 153 11.94 5.41 22.88
C LEU A 153 12.26 6.38 24.01
N GLN A 154 12.43 5.87 25.23
CA GLN A 154 12.82 6.68 26.39
C GLN A 154 14.16 7.37 26.13
N ARG A 155 15.20 6.65 25.69
CA ARG A 155 16.51 7.24 25.38
C ARG A 155 16.41 8.34 24.34
N THR A 156 15.65 8.12 23.27
CA THR A 156 15.45 9.09 22.19
C THR A 156 14.80 10.37 22.73
N ILE A 157 13.71 10.23 23.50
CA ILE A 157 13.03 11.36 24.14
C ILE A 157 14.00 12.10 25.06
N VAL A 158 14.66 11.39 25.98
CA VAL A 158 15.56 11.98 26.99
C VAL A 158 16.77 12.67 26.36
N SER A 159 17.28 12.15 25.24
CA SER A 159 18.39 12.77 24.49
C SER A 159 18.00 14.00 23.68
N THR A 160 16.70 14.27 23.51
CA THR A 160 16.21 15.39 22.72
C THR A 160 16.52 16.71 23.44
N PRO A 161 17.17 17.70 22.78
CA PRO A 161 17.51 18.97 23.39
C PRO A 161 16.29 19.69 23.99
N GLY A 162 16.43 20.22 25.21
CA GLY A 162 15.38 20.97 25.87
C GLY A 162 14.25 20.15 26.47
N VAL A 163 14.33 18.81 26.49
CA VAL A 163 13.24 17.96 27.04
C VAL A 163 12.97 18.17 28.53
N TYR A 164 14.01 18.44 29.32
CA TYR A 164 13.85 18.77 30.74
C TYR A 164 13.78 20.27 31.00
N GLU A 165 13.89 21.09 29.95
CA GLU A 165 13.92 22.52 30.06
C GLU A 165 12.52 23.11 29.93
N ARG A 166 12.34 24.31 30.49
CA ARG A 166 11.13 25.06 30.28
C ARG A 166 11.16 25.67 28.88
N LEU A 167 10.14 25.37 28.07
CA LEU A 167 10.01 25.92 26.71
C LEU A 167 10.10 27.44 26.72
N HIS A 168 10.84 28.04 25.79
CA HIS A 168 11.09 29.48 25.77
C HIS A 168 9.80 30.33 25.75
N TRP A 169 8.76 29.84 25.06
CA TRP A 169 7.44 30.49 24.94
C TRP A 169 6.46 30.14 26.07
N TRP A 170 6.86 29.42 27.11
CA TRP A 170 5.93 29.00 28.18
C TRP A 170 5.16 30.16 28.80
N ARG A 171 5.80 31.34 28.91
CA ARG A 171 5.17 32.56 29.43
C ARG A 171 4.04 32.99 28.52
N ASP A 172 4.23 33.01 27.20
CA ASP A 172 3.23 33.51 26.26
C ASP A 172 1.91 32.73 26.31
N VAL A 173 1.94 31.46 26.74
CA VAL A 173 0.76 30.58 26.85
C VAL A 173 0.17 30.56 28.28
N THR A 174 1.01 30.64 29.31
CA THR A 174 0.56 30.52 30.72
C THR A 174 0.37 31.86 31.41
N PHE A 175 0.98 32.92 30.89
CA PHE A 175 0.85 34.26 31.41
C PHE A 175 -0.56 34.77 31.14
N LYS A 176 -1.36 34.80 32.20
CA LYS A 176 -2.66 35.44 32.19
C LYS A 176 -2.56 36.70 33.03
N ASP A 177 -2.65 37.86 32.40
CA ASP A 177 -2.55 39.17 33.07
C ASP A 177 -3.48 39.31 34.29
N TYR A 178 -4.62 38.62 34.25
CA TYR A 178 -5.65 38.62 35.29
C TYR A 178 -5.43 37.60 36.43
N LEU A 179 -4.45 36.69 36.32
CA LEU A 179 -4.09 35.72 37.37
C LEU A 179 -2.97 36.21 38.29
N LYS A 180 -2.61 37.50 38.26
CA LYS A 180 -1.82 38.16 39.31
C LYS A 180 -2.58 38.01 40.65
N ARG A 181 -2.40 36.88 41.34
CA ARG A 181 -3.11 36.61 42.59
C ARG A 181 -2.71 37.67 43.61
N ALA A 182 -3.75 38.11 44.32
CA ALA A 182 -3.73 38.85 45.57
C ALA A 182 -2.43 38.64 46.34
N LYS A 183 -1.81 39.77 46.68
CA LYS A 183 -0.69 39.86 47.62
C LYS A 183 -1.06 39.09 48.90
N LEU A 184 -0.27 38.06 49.24
CA LEU A 184 -0.02 37.69 50.63
C LEU A 184 1.21 38.46 51.08
#